data_AF-A0A7Z9UZ87-F1
#
_entry.id   AF-A0A7Z9UZ87-F1
#
_cell.length_a   1.000
_cell.length_b   1.000
_cell.length_c   1.000
_cell.angle_alpha   90.00
_cell.angle_beta   90.00
_cell.angle_gamma   90.00
#
_symmetry.space_group_name_H-M   'P 1'
#
loop_
_entity.id
_entity.type
_entity.pdbx_description
1 polymer ?
#
loop_
_entity_poly.entity_id
_entity_poly.type
_entity_poly.pdbx_seq_one_letter_code
_entity_poly.pdbx_strand_id
1 'polypeptide(L)'
;ENTGYIKGLGAVLREQPSIQSKKLMNLSRGTAVLSMESKGIWQKVVSGENQGWLLRGQISKFPVKKKKLVLGQKIRLQSSSGRRLRLRTFSAVVGVRGLVDSKGKKISPYKTDYVALEWLEKQPSDEENSVIFLTYTE
;
A
#
# COMPACT_ATOMS: atom_id res chain seq x y z
N GLU A 1 14.97 -10.06 -22.59
CA GLU A 1 14.19 -8.80 -22.65
C GLU A 1 14.38 -8.04 -21.33
N ASN A 2 14.89 -6.81 -21.36
CA ASN A 2 15.08 -6.02 -20.14
C ASN A 2 13.84 -5.15 -19.88
N THR A 3 12.86 -5.73 -19.19
CA THR A 3 11.71 -5.00 -18.65
C THR A 3 12.14 -4.08 -17.51
N GLY A 4 11.85 -2.79 -17.63
CA GLY A 4 12.06 -1.79 -16.59
C GLY A 4 10.74 -1.18 -16.14
N TYR A 5 10.72 -0.62 -14.93
CA TYR A 5 9.57 0.02 -14.33
C TYR A 5 9.87 1.48 -14.04
N ILE A 6 8.86 2.34 -14.14
CA ILE A 6 9.04 3.77 -13.92
C ILE A 6 8.92 4.11 -12.44
N LYS A 7 9.98 4.72 -11.88
CA LYS A 7 10.05 5.20 -10.50
C LYS A 7 9.34 6.53 -10.27
N GLY A 8 9.41 7.43 -11.25
CA GLY A 8 8.87 8.79 -11.17
C GLY A 8 7.35 8.84 -11.25
N LEU A 9 6.73 9.84 -10.61
CA LEU A 9 5.28 10.06 -10.65
C LEU A 9 4.79 10.55 -12.02
N GLY A 10 5.66 11.21 -12.79
CA GLY A 10 5.37 11.70 -14.14
C GLY A 10 6.64 11.71 -14.96
N ALA A 11 7.05 10.54 -15.42
CA ALA A 11 8.23 10.41 -16.27
C ALA A 11 7.90 10.89 -17.68
N VAL A 12 8.67 11.84 -18.21
CA VAL A 12 8.41 12.44 -19.52
C VAL A 12 9.15 11.64 -20.58
N LEU A 13 8.40 11.05 -21.51
CA LEU A 13 8.94 10.43 -22.71
C LEU A 13 9.21 11.51 -23.77
N ARG A 14 10.41 11.49 -24.35
CA ARG A 14 10.92 12.52 -25.27
C ARG A 14 11.35 11.95 -26.61
N GLU A 15 11.29 12.74 -27.68
CA GLU A 15 11.66 12.27 -29.03
C GLU A 15 13.18 12.12 -29.16
N GLN A 16 13.94 12.96 -28.47
CA GLN A 16 15.40 13.01 -28.54
C GLN A 16 16.00 12.96 -27.13
N PRO A 17 17.27 12.54 -26.99
CA PRO A 17 17.99 12.51 -25.72
C PRO A 17 18.45 13.93 -25.30
N SER A 18 17.50 14.87 -25.21
CA SER A 18 17.74 16.26 -24.81
C SER A 18 16.61 16.77 -23.91
N ILE A 19 16.95 17.61 -22.92
CA ILE A 19 15.99 18.17 -21.95
C ILE A 19 15.06 19.21 -22.61
N GLN A 20 15.51 19.83 -23.71
CA GLN A 20 14.76 20.85 -24.44
C GLN A 20 13.86 20.28 -25.54
N SER A 21 13.94 18.96 -25.81
CA SER A 21 13.16 18.35 -26.89
C SER A 21 11.66 18.38 -26.60
N LYS A 22 10.86 18.11 -27.64
CA LYS A 22 9.42 17.91 -27.51
C LYS A 22 9.11 16.74 -26.56
N LYS A 23 8.05 16.90 -25.77
CA LYS A 23 7.50 15.89 -24.87
C LYS A 23 6.40 15.14 -25.63
N LEU A 24 6.48 13.81 -25.74
CA LEU A 24 5.41 13.02 -26.37
C LEU A 24 4.32 12.71 -25.35
N MET A 25 4.70 12.08 -24.25
CA MET A 25 3.77 11.55 -23.27
C MET A 25 4.38 11.54 -21.86
N ASN A 26 3.50 11.62 -20.87
CA ASN A 26 3.89 11.39 -19.48
C ASN A 26 3.49 9.97 -19.10
N LEU A 27 4.46 9.22 -18.61
CA LEU A 27 4.26 7.88 -18.09
C LEU A 27 4.08 7.95 -16.58
N SER A 28 3.07 7.22 -16.09
CA SER A 28 2.80 7.09 -14.67
C SER A 28 3.82 6.19 -13.97
N ARG A 29 3.83 6.27 -12.64
CA ARG A 29 4.68 5.43 -11.80
C ARG A 29 4.26 3.96 -11.88
N GLY A 30 5.21 3.07 -12.05
CA GLY A 30 5.02 1.62 -12.06
C GLY A 30 4.70 1.03 -13.44
N THR A 31 4.58 1.86 -14.49
CA THR A 31 4.39 1.37 -15.86
C THR A 31 5.58 0.51 -16.28
N ALA A 32 5.29 -0.66 -16.84
CA ALA A 32 6.29 -1.57 -17.39
C ALA A 32 6.69 -1.07 -18.79
N VAL A 33 7.99 -1.01 -19.04
CA VAL A 33 8.53 -0.47 -20.29
C VAL A 33 9.69 -1.35 -20.74
N LEU A 34 9.77 -1.61 -22.04
CA LEU A 34 10.86 -2.39 -22.63
C LEU A 34 12.03 -1.47 -22.93
N SER A 35 13.14 -1.69 -22.24
CA SER A 35 14.36 -0.92 -22.49
C SER A 35 15.16 -1.52 -23.64
N MET A 36 15.54 -0.68 -24.60
CA MET A 36 16.19 -1.11 -25.84
C MET A 36 17.66 -0.68 -25.86
N GLU A 37 17.92 0.62 -25.94
CA GLU A 37 19.27 1.17 -26.06
C GLU A 37 19.55 2.20 -24.98
N SER A 38 20.81 2.36 -24.59
CA SER A 38 21.26 3.40 -23.68
C SER A 38 22.26 4.32 -24.36
N LYS A 39 22.01 5.63 -24.30
CA LYS A 39 22.92 6.67 -24.78
C LYS A 39 23.23 7.64 -23.64
N GLY A 40 24.33 7.38 -22.94
CA GLY A 40 24.74 8.16 -21.76
C GLY A 40 23.72 8.09 -20.63
N ILE A 41 23.17 9.23 -20.24
CA ILE A 41 22.15 9.35 -19.18
C ILE A 41 20.74 8.97 -19.70
N TRP A 42 20.60 8.85 -21.02
CA TRP A 42 19.32 8.56 -21.67
C TRP A 42 19.19 7.08 -22.01
N GLN A 43 17.96 6.61 -21.97
CA GLN A 43 17.57 5.26 -22.32
C GLN A 43 16.38 5.31 -23.26
N LYS A 44 16.48 4.62 -24.39
CA LYS A 44 15.39 4.45 -25.35
C LYS A 44 14.49 3.33 -24.83
N VAL A 45 13.21 3.65 -24.73
CA VAL A 45 12.21 2.79 -24.10
C VAL A 45 10.95 2.74 -24.97
N VAL A 46 10.34 1.57 -25.02
CA VAL A 46 9.12 1.29 -25.77
C VAL A 46 7.99 1.00 -24.80
N SER A 47 6.95 1.83 -24.84
CA SER A 47 5.74 1.70 -24.02
C SER A 47 4.53 1.49 -24.92
N GLY A 48 4.18 0.24 -25.19
CA GLY A 48 3.12 -0.09 -26.16
C GLY A 48 3.51 0.36 -27.57
N GLU A 49 2.69 1.23 -28.17
CA GLU A 49 2.92 1.77 -29.52
C GLU A 49 3.93 2.93 -29.56
N ASN A 50 4.21 3.56 -28.42
CA ASN A 50 5.05 4.75 -28.37
C ASN A 50 6.50 4.41 -28.03
N GLN A 51 7.43 5.01 -28.77
CA GLN A 51 8.86 4.91 -28.54
C GLN A 51 9.45 6.27 -28.19
N GLY A 52 10.39 6.31 -27.25
CA GLY A 52 11.09 7.55 -26.94
C GLY A 52 12.22 7.39 -25.94
N TRP A 53 12.80 8.52 -25.57
CA TRP A 53 13.93 8.64 -24.67
C TRP A 53 13.48 9.08 -23.28
N LEU A 54 14.08 8.45 -22.28
CA LEU A 54 13.79 8.68 -20.88
C LEU A 54 15.12 8.69 -20.10
N LEU A 55 15.17 9.43 -19.00
CA LEU A 55 16.34 9.44 -18.14
C LEU A 55 16.49 8.09 -17.43
N ARG A 56 17.69 7.50 -17.50
CA ARG A 56 18.01 6.20 -16.88
C ARG A 56 17.68 6.16 -15.39
N GLY A 57 17.89 7.26 -14.66
CA GLY A 57 17.60 7.35 -13.22
C GLY A 57 16.11 7.24 -12.86
N GLN A 58 15.21 7.35 -13.84
CA GLN A 58 13.78 7.17 -13.62
C GLN A 58 13.30 5.73 -13.84
N ILE A 59 14.18 4.82 -14.29
CA ILE A 59 13.86 3.43 -14.57
C ILE A 59 14.45 2.53 -13.47
N SER A 60 13.63 1.64 -12.91
CA SER A 60 14.02 0.61 -11.95
C SER A 60 13.83 -0.77 -12.54
N LYS A 61 14.72 -1.71 -12.22
CA LYS A 61 14.54 -3.13 -12.58
C LYS A 61 13.40 -3.79 -11.81
N PHE A 62 13.12 -3.29 -10.60
CA PHE A 62 12.10 -3.82 -9.71
C PHE A 62 10.79 -3.05 -9.86
N PRO A 63 9.63 -3.73 -9.73
CA PRO A 63 8.34 -3.08 -9.73
C PRO A 63 8.23 -2.12 -8.55
N VAL A 64 7.68 -0.94 -8.82
CA VAL A 64 7.67 0.14 -7.84
C VAL A 64 6.50 -0.06 -6.89
N LYS A 65 6.80 -0.68 -5.73
CA LYS A 65 5.80 -0.89 -4.67
C LYS A 65 5.24 0.46 -4.19
N LYS A 66 3.91 0.56 -4.13
CA LYS A 66 3.24 1.70 -3.49
C LYS A 66 3.46 1.57 -1.98
N LYS A 67 3.97 2.62 -1.33
CA LYS A 67 4.08 2.64 0.13
C LYS A 67 2.66 2.62 0.71
N LYS A 68 2.29 1.54 1.40
CA LYS A 68 1.03 1.43 2.13
C LYS A 68 1.31 1.83 3.58
N LEU A 69 0.84 3.01 3.99
CA LEU A 69 0.90 3.41 5.39
C LEU A 69 -0.20 2.63 6.13
N VAL A 70 0.18 1.61 6.88
CA VAL A 70 -0.76 0.82 7.69
C VAL A 70 -1.41 1.69 8.76
N LEU A 71 -0.59 2.48 9.47
CA LEU A 71 -1.03 3.42 10.51
C LEU A 71 -1.82 4.62 9.97
N GLY A 72 -1.59 5.01 8.72
CA GLY A 72 -2.26 6.15 8.06
C GLY A 72 -3.53 5.78 7.31
N GLN A 73 -3.89 4.48 7.24
CA GLN A 73 -5.14 4.06 6.63
C GLN A 73 -6.31 4.51 7.50
N LYS A 74 -7.09 5.46 6.99
CA LYS A 74 -8.37 5.83 7.58
C LYS A 74 -9.32 4.64 7.47
N ILE A 75 -9.43 3.86 8.53
CA ILE A 75 -10.40 2.76 8.64
C ILE A 75 -11.80 3.38 8.51
N ARG A 76 -12.45 3.18 7.35
CA ARG A 76 -13.85 3.57 7.16
C ARG A 76 -14.72 2.49 7.78
N LEU A 77 -15.04 2.65 9.06
CA LEU A 77 -15.97 1.76 9.76
C LEU A 77 -17.38 1.99 9.19
N GLN A 78 -17.83 1.09 8.32
CA GLN A 78 -19.23 1.05 7.87
C GLN A 78 -20.02 0.22 8.88
N SER A 79 -20.99 0.84 9.55
CA SER A 79 -21.97 0.07 10.33
C SER A 79 -23.00 -0.50 9.36
N SER A 80 -23.31 -1.81 9.46
CA SER A 80 -24.44 -2.42 8.76
C SER A 80 -25.77 -1.70 9.05
N SER A 81 -25.86 -0.99 10.18
CA SER A 81 -27.02 -0.20 10.62
C SER A 81 -27.03 1.26 10.15
N GLY A 82 -26.03 1.72 9.37
CA GLY A 82 -25.95 3.11 8.87
C GLY A 82 -25.65 4.19 9.91
N ARG A 83 -25.47 3.83 11.19
CA ARG A 83 -25.13 4.78 12.26
C ARG A 83 -23.64 5.15 12.23
N ARG A 84 -23.31 6.45 12.33
CA ARG A 84 -21.91 6.92 12.45
C ARG A 84 -21.26 6.34 13.72
N LEU A 85 -20.24 5.50 13.53
CA LEU A 85 -19.46 4.91 14.62
C LEU A 85 -18.41 5.92 15.09
N ARG A 86 -18.35 6.19 16.41
CA ARG A 86 -17.28 6.99 17.03
C ARG A 86 -16.15 6.05 17.46
N LEU A 87 -14.90 6.49 17.34
CA LEU A 87 -13.71 5.68 17.67
C LEU A 87 -13.74 5.09 19.11
N ARG A 88 -14.42 5.76 20.05
CA ARG A 88 -14.58 5.32 21.44
C ARG A 88 -15.33 3.99 21.60
N THR A 89 -15.98 3.49 20.56
CA THR A 89 -16.64 2.18 20.59
C THR A 89 -15.67 1.01 20.35
N PHE A 90 -14.42 1.28 19.92
CA PHE A 90 -13.41 0.24 19.62
C PHE A 90 -12.19 0.23 20.56
N SER A 91 -12.07 1.12 21.54
CA SER A 91 -11.00 1.03 22.57
C SER A 91 -11.21 -0.12 23.57
N ALA A 92 -11.97 -1.15 23.20
CA ALA A 92 -12.18 -2.35 23.97
C ALA A 92 -11.06 -3.36 23.68
N VAL A 93 -9.82 -2.95 23.94
CA VAL A 93 -8.75 -3.92 24.21
C VAL A 93 -8.12 -3.44 25.51
N VAL A 94 -8.55 -4.12 26.58
CA VAL A 94 -8.04 -4.06 27.96
C VAL A 94 -8.45 -2.84 28.81
N GLY A 95 -9.49 -3.02 29.65
CA GLY A 95 -9.52 -2.34 30.95
C GLY A 95 -10.53 -1.21 31.20
N VAL A 96 -11.60 -1.05 30.41
CA VAL A 96 -12.62 -0.02 30.71
C VAL A 96 -13.84 -0.65 31.38
N ARG A 97 -14.22 -0.14 32.57
CA ARG A 97 -15.47 -0.42 33.28
C ARG A 97 -16.64 -0.56 32.28
N GLY A 98 -17.18 -1.78 32.12
CA GLY A 98 -18.35 -2.02 31.28
C GLY A 98 -18.17 -3.02 30.14
N LEU A 99 -17.28 -4.01 30.28
CA LEU A 99 -17.31 -5.19 29.41
C LEU A 99 -18.55 -6.02 29.74
N VAL A 100 -19.39 -6.21 28.74
CA VAL A 100 -20.73 -6.77 28.89
C VAL A 100 -20.93 -7.82 27.80
N ASP A 101 -21.44 -9.00 28.18
CA ASP A 101 -21.79 -10.09 27.26
C ASP A 101 -22.78 -9.62 26.18
N SER A 102 -22.93 -10.40 25.11
CA SER A 102 -24.02 -10.21 24.13
C SER A 102 -25.42 -10.13 24.76
N LYS A 103 -25.58 -10.66 25.98
CA LYS A 103 -26.81 -10.62 26.80
C LYS A 103 -26.91 -9.43 27.76
N GLY A 104 -26.00 -8.46 27.71
CA GLY A 104 -26.10 -7.29 28.59
C GLY A 104 -25.58 -7.51 30.03
N LYS A 105 -24.92 -8.64 30.32
CA LYS A 105 -24.39 -8.96 31.66
C LYS A 105 -22.92 -8.58 31.81
N LYS A 106 -22.56 -7.97 32.94
CA LYS A 106 -21.16 -7.63 33.25
C LYS A 106 -20.33 -8.91 33.36
N ILE A 107 -19.24 -8.97 32.59
CA ILE A 107 -18.30 -10.09 32.64
C ILE A 107 -17.53 -9.99 33.96
N SER A 108 -17.63 -11.02 34.78
CA SER A 108 -16.87 -11.08 36.02
C SER A 108 -15.38 -11.21 35.69
N PRO A 109 -14.48 -10.54 36.45
CA PRO A 109 -13.04 -10.56 36.17
C PRO A 109 -12.41 -11.96 36.22
N TYR A 110 -13.08 -12.92 36.88
CA TYR A 110 -12.60 -14.30 37.05
C TYR A 110 -13.21 -15.30 36.06
N LYS A 111 -14.05 -14.85 35.11
CA LYS A 111 -14.67 -15.74 34.12
C LYS A 111 -14.03 -15.50 32.76
N THR A 112 -13.38 -16.54 32.26
CA THR A 112 -12.78 -16.57 30.93
C THR A 112 -13.87 -16.69 29.88
N ASP A 113 -13.89 -15.73 28.94
CA ASP A 113 -14.88 -15.70 27.87
C ASP A 113 -14.32 -16.38 26.63
N TYR A 114 -14.42 -17.71 26.60
CA TYR A 114 -13.82 -18.56 25.57
C TYR A 114 -14.29 -18.23 24.15
N VAL A 115 -15.52 -17.73 24.01
CA VAL A 115 -16.07 -17.30 22.71
C VAL A 115 -15.32 -16.09 22.15
N ALA A 116 -14.91 -15.16 23.02
CA ALA A 116 -14.13 -14.00 22.61
C ALA A 116 -12.70 -14.39 22.22
N LEU A 117 -12.10 -15.36 22.93
CA LEU A 117 -10.79 -15.92 22.59
C LEU A 117 -10.82 -16.63 21.24
N GLU A 118 -11.79 -17.51 21.01
CA GLU A 118 -11.95 -18.23 19.75
C GLU A 118 -12.18 -17.25 18.58
N TRP A 119 -12.91 -16.16 18.80
CA TRP A 119 -13.10 -15.11 17.80
C TRP A 119 -11.79 -14.38 17.47
N LEU A 120 -10.95 -14.09 18.48
CA LEU A 120 -9.63 -13.48 18.27
C LEU A 120 -8.69 -14.41 17.51
N GLU A 121 -8.68 -15.70 17.86
CA GLU A 121 -7.86 -16.72 17.20
C GLU A 121 -8.27 -16.93 15.73
N LYS A 122 -9.54 -16.70 15.39
CA LYS A 122 -10.05 -16.80 14.00
C LYS A 122 -9.89 -15.52 13.18
N GLN A 123 -9.36 -14.42 13.74
CA GLN A 123 -9.07 -13.23 12.96
C GLN A 123 -8.03 -13.57 11.88
N PRO A 124 -8.26 -13.23 10.60
CA PRO A 124 -7.29 -13.51 9.56
C PRO A 124 -6.00 -12.72 9.83
N SER A 125 -4.92 -13.43 10.10
CA SER A 125 -3.59 -12.85 10.22
C SER A 125 -3.00 -12.64 8.83
N ASP A 126 -2.91 -11.38 8.39
CA ASP A 126 -2.12 -11.03 7.22
C ASP A 126 -0.64 -11.22 7.54
N GLU A 127 -0.04 -12.34 7.10
CA GLU A 127 1.37 -12.68 7.35
C GLU A 127 2.33 -11.56 6.91
N GLU A 128 2.01 -10.86 5.82
CA GLU A 128 2.78 -9.72 5.33
C GLU A 128 2.78 -8.55 6.33
N ASN A 129 1.65 -8.31 7.01
CA ASN A 129 1.52 -7.22 7.97
C ASN A 129 2.18 -7.59 9.31
N SER A 130 2.15 -8.86 9.72
CA SER A 130 2.82 -9.31 10.95
C SER A 130 4.34 -9.19 10.85
N VAL A 131 4.92 -9.52 9.68
CA VAL A 131 6.36 -9.33 9.44
C VAL A 131 6.73 -7.85 9.51
N ILE A 132 5.93 -6.97 8.90
CA ILE A 132 6.16 -5.52 8.94
C ILE A 132 6.13 -4.99 10.38
N PHE A 133 5.19 -5.45 11.21
CA PHE A 133 5.09 -5.02 12.61
C PHE A 133 6.34 -5.37 13.42
N LEU A 134 6.82 -6.62 13.32
CA LEU A 134 8.01 -7.09 14.02
C LEU A 134 9.28 -6.34 13.59
N THR A 135 9.40 -6.04 12.28
CA THR A 135 10.56 -5.29 11.76
C THR A 135 10.59 -3.82 12.16
N TYR A 136 9.49 -3.25 12.66
CA TYR A 136 9.41 -1.86 13.10
C TYR A 136 9.68 -1.68 14.59
N THR A 137 9.73 -2.77 15.36
CA THR A 137 9.96 -2.76 16.81
C THR A 137 11.43 -2.92 17.21
N GLU A 138 12.33 -3.10 16.23
CA GLU A 138 13.79 -3.01 16.38
C GLU A 138 14.30 -1.62 15.95
#